data_AF-A0A1S1CNF8-F1
#
_entry.id   AF-A0A1S1CNF8-F1
#
_cell.length_a   1.000
_cell.length_b   1.000
_cell.length_c   1.000
_cell.angle_alpha   90.00
_cell.angle_beta   90.00
_cell.angle_gamma   90.00
#
_symmetry.space_group_name_H-M   'P 1'
#
loop_
_entity.id
_entity.type
_entity.pdbx_description
1 polymer ?
#
loop_
_entity_poly.entity_id
_entity_poly.type
_entity_poly.pdbx_seq_one_letter_code
_entity_poly.pdbx_strand_id
1 'polypeptide(L)'
;MTSTTASTPSDPSQAAPSARNNTASILAEAAAASPRKTALALPAAGDASESSSLLNISYGELASAAAEVQRYLGTLGVEAGDRVALSMPNVPLMPALYYGIAARGAICVPLNPLLSGAELEYHLEDSGAKVLFAFAGTRLAQEAASTVPVKNGSVRCEIFEPSASPLAPFDGVDVPLAPAVVKEQDPAVILYTSGTTGRPKGATLSHANILSNARSCVKVFGFTAEDVIFGGLPLFHAFGQTVSMNAAFAACATVALLPRFTPDHALSLIEAARVSVLAAVPSMYISLAALMAEQPERCARLRGTVRFGISGGSALPAPVHEAWKELADCTVYEGYGLSETSPVVSFNQAAFGMVLGSVGRVLPGVQVQVRDSAGVECPTGESGQLWVRGENVMLGYWNNPEATAGVFDGEWFATGDVARVDADGNIFIVDRIKDMVLRNGYSVYPREIEDVLYTHDLVQSVAVLGVPDERVGEEIVAVVVPRAGADWGVVQAELNALARTRLAAYKYPRRYIAVDAMPLGPTGKVLKRDLRSKLAES
;
A
#
# COMPACT_ATOMS: atom_id res chain seq x y z
N MET A 1 -48.31 -26.73 11.40
CA MET A 1 -47.64 -25.53 11.94
C MET A 1 -46.29 -25.97 12.48
N THR A 2 -45.27 -25.99 11.62
CA THR A 2 -43.90 -26.35 11.98
C THR A 2 -43.10 -25.06 12.09
N SER A 3 -42.79 -24.68 13.33
CA SER A 3 -41.99 -23.52 13.70
C SER A 3 -40.52 -23.79 13.37
N THR A 4 -40.01 -23.14 12.33
CA THR A 4 -38.57 -23.03 12.04
C THR A 4 -37.97 -22.00 12.99
N THR A 5 -37.18 -22.46 13.95
CA THR A 5 -36.35 -21.60 14.80
C THR A 5 -35.23 -21.01 13.95
N ALA A 6 -35.27 -19.70 13.72
CA ALA A 6 -34.16 -18.96 13.14
C ALA A 6 -32.98 -18.98 14.11
N SER A 7 -31.84 -19.52 13.67
CA SER A 7 -30.57 -19.41 14.38
C SER A 7 -30.11 -17.96 14.34
N THR A 8 -29.98 -17.32 15.49
CA THR A 8 -29.25 -16.06 15.66
C THR A 8 -27.81 -16.22 15.15
N PRO A 9 -27.24 -15.23 14.44
CA PRO A 9 -25.82 -15.25 14.07
C PRO A 9 -24.98 -15.29 15.35
N SER A 10 -24.06 -16.25 15.45
CA SER A 10 -23.05 -16.28 16.50
C SER A 10 -22.17 -15.04 16.43
N ASP A 11 -21.96 -14.39 17.57
CA ASP A 11 -21.01 -13.29 17.72
C ASP A 11 -19.63 -13.73 17.21
N PRO A 12 -19.04 -13.05 16.19
CA PRO A 12 -17.74 -13.42 15.64
C PRO A 12 -16.61 -13.36 16.69
N SER A 13 -16.80 -12.68 17.82
CA SER A 13 -15.86 -12.71 18.96
C SER A 13 -15.75 -14.08 19.65
N GLN A 14 -16.59 -15.06 19.29
CA GLN A 14 -16.64 -16.40 19.88
C GLN A 14 -16.05 -17.52 19.01
N ALA A 15 -15.43 -17.21 17.86
CA ALA A 15 -14.77 -18.24 17.06
C ALA A 15 -13.64 -18.92 17.85
N ALA A 16 -13.69 -20.25 17.95
CA ALA A 16 -12.67 -21.02 18.66
C ALA A 16 -11.28 -20.82 18.03
N PRO A 17 -10.20 -20.76 18.82
CA PRO A 17 -8.85 -20.71 18.29
C PRO A 17 -8.59 -21.84 17.28
N SER A 18 -7.96 -21.51 16.16
CA SER A 18 -7.71 -22.44 15.06
C SER A 18 -6.45 -22.06 14.30
N ALA A 19 -5.75 -23.05 13.75
CA ALA A 19 -4.65 -22.80 12.83
C ALA A 19 -5.12 -22.09 11.53
N ARG A 20 -6.39 -22.23 11.17
CA ARG A 20 -7.00 -21.53 10.01
C ARG A 20 -7.25 -20.04 10.25
N ASN A 21 -7.24 -19.62 11.51
CA ASN A 21 -7.34 -18.21 11.87
C ASN A 21 -6.01 -17.50 11.69
N ASN A 22 -4.90 -18.23 11.54
CA ASN A 22 -3.57 -17.65 11.38
C ASN A 22 -3.37 -17.18 9.93
N THR A 23 -2.80 -15.98 9.73
CA THR A 23 -2.47 -15.44 8.41
C THR A 23 -1.60 -16.39 7.57
N ALA A 24 -0.75 -17.19 8.21
CA ALA A 24 0.04 -18.23 7.52
C ALA A 24 -0.77 -19.36 6.90
N SER A 25 -2.07 -19.48 7.22
CA SER A 25 -2.96 -20.39 6.52
C SER A 25 -3.07 -20.07 5.03
N ILE A 26 -2.92 -18.81 4.61
CA ILE A 26 -2.92 -18.41 3.20
C ILE A 26 -1.88 -19.22 2.41
N LEU A 27 -0.62 -19.17 2.85
CA LEU A 27 0.47 -19.86 2.18
C LEU A 27 0.37 -21.39 2.38
N ALA A 28 0.00 -21.84 3.57
CA ALA A 28 -0.11 -23.28 3.87
C ALA A 28 -1.20 -23.96 3.03
N GLU A 29 -2.37 -23.33 2.87
CA GLU A 29 -3.48 -23.84 2.05
C GLU A 29 -3.13 -23.83 0.56
N ALA A 30 -2.49 -22.76 0.07
CA ALA A 30 -2.05 -22.68 -1.33
C ALA A 30 -0.98 -23.74 -1.66
N ALA A 31 -0.01 -23.97 -0.76
CA ALA A 31 1.00 -25.00 -0.92
C ALA A 31 0.42 -26.42 -0.83
N ALA A 32 -0.57 -26.66 0.02
CA ALA A 32 -1.26 -27.94 0.06
C ALA A 32 -2.08 -28.21 -1.22
N ALA A 33 -2.73 -27.17 -1.76
CA ALA A 33 -3.56 -27.29 -2.95
C ALA A 33 -2.75 -27.36 -4.26
N SER A 34 -1.60 -26.68 -4.34
CA SER A 34 -0.84 -26.51 -5.59
C SER A 34 0.67 -26.42 -5.36
N PRO A 35 1.31 -27.44 -4.76
CA PRO A 35 2.70 -27.36 -4.29
C PRO A 35 3.71 -27.08 -5.41
N ARG A 36 3.44 -27.54 -6.64
CA ARG A 36 4.34 -27.36 -7.81
C ARG A 36 4.05 -26.09 -8.62
N LYS A 37 2.99 -25.36 -8.30
CA LYS A 37 2.65 -24.13 -9.01
C LYS A 37 3.61 -23.03 -8.59
N THR A 38 4.05 -22.20 -9.52
CA THR A 38 4.87 -21.02 -9.22
C THR A 38 4.13 -20.08 -8.28
N ALA A 39 4.75 -19.76 -7.14
CA ALA A 39 4.31 -18.69 -6.25
C ALA A 39 5.00 -17.38 -6.60
N LEU A 40 6.32 -17.42 -6.87
CA LEU A 40 7.13 -16.25 -7.21
C LEU A 40 7.86 -16.49 -8.54
N ALA A 41 7.79 -15.51 -9.43
CA ALA A 41 8.60 -15.44 -10.64
C ALA A 41 9.48 -14.19 -10.58
N LEU A 42 10.79 -14.34 -10.73
CA LEU A 42 11.77 -13.26 -10.59
C LEU A 42 12.71 -13.25 -11.78
N PRO A 43 13.29 -12.10 -12.17
CA PRO A 43 14.40 -12.09 -13.11
C PRO A 43 15.54 -13.00 -12.62
N ALA A 44 16.04 -13.91 -13.46
CA ALA A 44 17.22 -14.71 -13.12
C ALA A 44 18.45 -13.80 -12.95
N ALA A 45 19.41 -14.21 -12.10
CA ALA A 45 20.59 -13.42 -11.78
C ALA A 45 21.35 -12.96 -13.05
N GLY A 46 21.49 -11.65 -13.21
CA GLY A 46 21.98 -10.95 -14.41
C GLY A 46 21.37 -9.54 -14.45
N ASP A 47 21.79 -8.69 -15.39
CA ASP A 47 21.15 -7.38 -15.58
C ASP A 47 19.65 -7.61 -15.90
N ALA A 48 18.77 -7.13 -15.02
CA ALA A 48 17.32 -7.35 -15.11
C ALA A 48 16.69 -6.72 -16.37
N SER A 49 17.44 -5.87 -17.08
CA SER A 49 17.06 -5.32 -18.38
C SER A 49 17.25 -6.31 -19.55
N GLU A 50 18.16 -7.30 -19.45
CA GLU A 50 18.54 -8.18 -20.56
C GLU A 50 18.09 -9.65 -20.40
N SER A 51 17.78 -10.11 -19.18
CA SER A 51 17.42 -11.51 -18.95
C SER A 51 15.93 -11.77 -19.21
N SER A 52 15.63 -12.52 -20.28
CA SER A 52 14.28 -13.09 -20.52
C SER A 52 13.98 -14.34 -19.67
N SER A 53 14.97 -14.84 -18.94
CA SER A 53 14.84 -16.04 -18.11
C SER A 53 14.36 -15.70 -16.70
N LEU A 54 13.39 -16.47 -16.22
CA LEU A 54 12.80 -16.29 -14.90
C LEU A 54 13.24 -17.41 -13.96
N LEU A 55 13.66 -17.03 -12.75
CA LEU A 55 13.72 -17.94 -11.62
C LEU A 55 12.30 -18.10 -11.06
N ASN A 56 11.85 -19.34 -10.94
CA ASN A 56 10.52 -19.67 -10.41
C ASN A 56 10.69 -20.38 -9.08
N ILE A 57 9.96 -19.91 -8.07
CA ILE A 57 9.85 -20.56 -6.76
C ILE A 57 8.39 -21.00 -6.63
N SER A 58 8.20 -22.29 -6.41
CA SER A 58 6.89 -22.91 -6.23
C SER A 58 6.30 -22.63 -4.85
N TYR A 59 4.99 -22.82 -4.72
CA TYR A 59 4.32 -22.73 -3.42
C TYR A 59 4.88 -23.72 -2.39
N GLY A 60 5.27 -24.93 -2.82
CA GLY A 60 5.89 -25.93 -1.94
C GLY A 60 7.25 -25.49 -1.42
N GLU A 61 8.10 -24.93 -2.29
CA GLU A 61 9.43 -24.41 -1.90
C GLU A 61 9.28 -23.20 -0.98
N LEU A 62 8.37 -22.28 -1.28
CA LEU A 62 8.13 -21.11 -0.44
C LEU A 62 7.56 -21.48 0.93
N ALA A 63 6.62 -22.42 0.99
CA ALA A 63 6.06 -22.91 2.26
C ALA A 63 7.12 -23.66 3.09
N SER A 64 8.01 -24.42 2.45
CA SER A 64 9.12 -25.09 3.14
C SER A 64 10.11 -24.09 3.72
N ALA A 65 10.46 -23.05 2.96
CA ALA A 65 11.28 -21.95 3.47
C ALA A 65 10.61 -21.23 4.65
N ALA A 66 9.31 -20.95 4.57
CA ALA A 66 8.57 -20.36 5.69
C ALA A 66 8.53 -21.27 6.92
N ALA A 67 8.48 -22.60 6.73
CA ALA A 67 8.52 -23.57 7.81
C ALA A 67 9.89 -23.60 8.51
N GLU A 68 10.98 -23.48 7.76
CA GLU A 68 12.32 -23.34 8.33
C GLU A 68 12.48 -22.05 9.13
N VAL A 69 11.95 -20.93 8.63
CA VAL A 69 11.86 -19.69 9.41
C VAL A 69 11.09 -19.92 10.71
N GLN A 70 9.93 -20.58 10.66
CA GLN A 70 9.11 -20.86 11.83
C GLN A 70 9.89 -21.65 12.89
N ARG A 71 10.67 -22.66 12.48
CA ARG A 71 11.53 -23.45 13.39
C ARG A 71 12.67 -22.61 13.94
N TYR A 72 13.34 -21.85 13.07
CA TYR A 72 14.46 -21.00 13.45
C TYR A 72 14.09 -19.95 14.49
N LEU A 73 12.93 -19.29 14.33
CA LEU A 73 12.37 -18.38 15.33
C LEU A 73 12.24 -19.05 16.71
N GLY A 74 11.85 -20.33 16.75
CA GLY A 74 11.83 -21.11 17.98
C GLY A 74 13.21 -21.27 18.61
N THR A 75 14.27 -21.45 17.82
CA THR A 75 15.66 -21.51 18.32
C THR A 75 16.16 -20.16 18.85
N LEU A 76 15.58 -19.06 18.36
CA LEU A 76 15.82 -17.72 18.88
C LEU A 76 14.98 -17.42 20.13
N GLY A 77 14.18 -18.38 20.59
CA GLY A 77 13.30 -18.24 21.74
C GLY A 77 12.07 -17.37 21.47
N VAL A 78 11.68 -17.15 20.22
CA VAL A 78 10.47 -16.37 19.88
C VAL A 78 9.21 -17.19 20.20
N GLU A 79 8.31 -16.58 20.97
CA GLU A 79 7.03 -17.14 21.39
C GLU A 79 5.84 -16.44 20.72
N ALA A 80 4.63 -16.98 20.90
CA ALA A 80 3.43 -16.32 20.37
C ALA A 80 3.23 -14.95 21.05
N GLY A 81 2.90 -13.93 20.24
CA GLY A 81 2.78 -12.53 20.71
C GLY A 81 4.09 -11.74 20.79
N ASP A 82 5.26 -12.38 20.64
CA ASP A 82 6.54 -11.66 20.48
C ASP A 82 6.53 -10.89 19.16
N ARG A 83 7.18 -9.71 19.13
CA ARG A 83 7.32 -8.91 17.90
C ARG A 83 8.62 -9.25 17.19
N VAL A 84 8.54 -9.47 15.89
CA VAL A 84 9.70 -9.69 15.02
C VAL A 84 9.72 -8.61 13.95
N ALA A 85 10.74 -7.75 14.00
CA ALA A 85 10.96 -6.72 12.99
C ALA A 85 11.52 -7.34 11.71
N LEU A 86 10.94 -6.96 10.57
CA LEU A 86 11.26 -7.51 9.26
C LEU A 86 11.53 -6.38 8.27
N SER A 87 12.79 -6.18 7.89
CA SER A 87 13.22 -5.19 6.91
C SER A 87 13.84 -5.85 5.69
N MET A 88 13.00 -6.18 4.70
CA MET A 88 13.42 -6.81 3.45
C MET A 88 12.95 -5.99 2.23
N PRO A 89 13.77 -5.87 1.17
CA PRO A 89 13.26 -5.51 -0.15
C PRO A 89 12.35 -6.61 -0.70
N ASN A 90 11.84 -6.42 -1.92
CA ASN A 90 11.01 -7.40 -2.61
C ASN A 90 11.84 -8.61 -3.10
N VAL A 91 12.28 -9.44 -2.17
CA VAL A 91 13.05 -10.67 -2.41
C VAL A 91 12.28 -11.88 -1.88
N PRO A 92 12.53 -13.11 -2.37
CA PRO A 92 11.82 -14.30 -1.92
C PRO A 92 11.86 -14.55 -0.41
N LEU A 93 12.92 -14.12 0.26
CA LEU A 93 13.05 -14.23 1.71
C LEU A 93 11.99 -13.40 2.45
N MET A 94 11.47 -12.32 1.86
CA MET A 94 10.42 -11.49 2.49
C MET A 94 9.15 -12.31 2.78
N PRO A 95 8.47 -12.94 1.79
CA PRO A 95 7.28 -13.75 2.07
C PRO A 95 7.60 -14.94 2.97
N ALA A 96 8.75 -15.59 2.80
CA ALA A 96 9.16 -16.71 3.67
C ALA A 96 9.24 -16.26 5.15
N LEU A 97 9.88 -15.12 5.41
CA LEU A 97 9.97 -14.56 6.76
C LEU A 97 8.61 -14.12 7.30
N TYR A 98 7.83 -13.39 6.49
CA TYR A 98 6.51 -12.92 6.88
C TYR A 98 5.59 -14.06 7.32
N TYR A 99 5.48 -15.11 6.50
CA TYR A 99 4.62 -16.25 6.80
C TYR A 99 5.20 -17.16 7.88
N GLY A 100 6.53 -17.30 8.00
CA GLY A 100 7.17 -18.03 9.08
C GLY A 100 6.95 -17.37 10.46
N ILE A 101 7.03 -16.03 10.52
CA ILE A 101 6.69 -15.24 11.72
C ILE A 101 5.22 -15.45 12.10
N ALA A 102 4.31 -15.29 11.15
CA ALA A 102 2.88 -15.49 11.39
C ALA A 102 2.59 -16.94 11.84
N ALA A 103 3.18 -17.94 11.18
CA ALA A 103 3.01 -19.35 11.55
C ALA A 103 3.51 -19.67 12.96
N ARG A 104 4.48 -18.90 13.49
CA ARG A 104 4.94 -19.02 14.88
C ARG A 104 3.94 -18.44 15.90
N GLY A 105 2.92 -17.71 15.43
CA GLY A 105 2.02 -16.91 16.27
C GLY A 105 2.66 -15.61 16.76
N ALA A 106 3.80 -15.23 16.18
CA ALA A 106 4.49 -13.98 16.48
C ALA A 106 3.92 -12.83 15.63
N ILE A 107 4.09 -11.61 16.12
CA ILE A 107 3.61 -10.39 15.48
C ILE A 107 4.70 -9.88 14.55
N CYS A 108 4.42 -9.82 13.25
CA CYS A 108 5.34 -9.28 12.27
C CYS A 108 5.33 -7.74 12.31
N VAL A 109 6.50 -7.13 12.29
CA VAL A 109 6.66 -5.66 12.21
C VAL A 109 7.43 -5.33 10.93
N PRO A 110 6.76 -5.25 9.76
CA PRO A 110 7.40 -4.90 8.52
C PRO A 110 7.93 -3.46 8.56
N LEU A 111 9.21 -3.29 8.23
CA LEU A 111 9.90 -2.02 8.23
C LEU A 111 10.45 -1.70 6.84
N ASN A 112 10.50 -0.41 6.53
CA ASN A 112 11.08 0.07 5.30
C ASN A 112 12.63 -0.10 5.33
N PRO A 113 13.25 -0.75 4.33
CA PRO A 113 14.70 -0.91 4.26
C PRO A 113 15.51 0.38 4.16
N LEU A 114 14.85 1.51 3.90
CA LEU A 114 15.48 2.82 3.77
C LEU A 114 15.46 3.67 5.05
N LEU A 115 14.94 3.15 6.17
CA LEU A 115 14.95 3.88 7.44
C LEU A 115 16.39 4.16 7.89
N SER A 116 16.59 5.33 8.49
CA SER A 116 17.79 5.66 9.25
C SER A 116 17.83 4.91 10.58
N GLY A 117 19.00 4.89 11.23
CA GLY A 117 19.20 4.28 12.55
C GLY A 117 18.33 4.92 13.63
N ALA A 118 18.14 6.25 13.59
CA ALA A 118 17.28 6.95 14.54
C ALA A 118 15.79 6.57 14.37
N GLU A 119 15.32 6.42 13.13
CA GLU A 119 13.97 5.93 12.87
C GLU A 119 13.83 4.47 13.29
N LEU A 120 14.81 3.62 12.94
CA LEU A 120 14.83 2.21 13.34
C LEU A 120 14.78 2.04 14.86
N GLU A 121 15.59 2.80 15.60
CA GLU A 121 15.63 2.76 17.07
C GLU A 121 14.24 3.01 17.65
N TYR A 122 13.55 4.06 17.19
CA TYR A 122 12.16 4.31 17.58
C TYR A 122 11.25 3.11 17.30
N HIS A 123 11.29 2.54 16.10
CA HIS A 123 10.44 1.39 15.75
C HIS A 123 10.71 0.15 16.60
N LEU A 124 11.98 -0.13 16.90
CA LEU A 124 12.39 -1.27 17.74
C LEU A 124 11.93 -1.09 19.18
N GLU A 125 12.10 0.12 19.74
CA GLU A 125 11.69 0.43 21.11
C GLU A 125 10.16 0.41 21.27
N ASP A 126 9.43 1.08 20.37
CA ASP A 126 7.96 1.21 20.45
C ASP A 126 7.25 -0.14 20.25
N SER A 127 7.72 -0.93 19.27
CA SER A 127 7.18 -2.28 19.04
C SER A 127 7.61 -3.27 20.12
N GLY A 128 8.73 -3.01 20.80
CA GLY A 128 9.39 -3.98 21.68
C GLY A 128 9.75 -5.27 20.93
N ALA A 129 10.28 -5.14 19.70
CA ALA A 129 10.71 -6.29 18.91
C ALA A 129 11.82 -7.06 19.63
N LYS A 130 11.78 -8.40 19.55
CA LYS A 130 12.81 -9.28 20.13
C LYS A 130 13.93 -9.59 19.12
N VAL A 131 13.55 -9.64 17.85
CA VAL A 131 14.43 -9.98 16.73
C VAL A 131 14.21 -8.97 15.62
N LEU A 132 15.30 -8.55 14.97
CA LEU A 132 15.33 -7.80 13.72
C LEU A 132 15.96 -8.67 12.63
N PHE A 133 15.20 -8.94 11.58
CA PHE A 133 15.69 -9.51 10.34
C PHE A 133 15.85 -8.40 9.31
N ALA A 134 17.08 -8.16 8.86
CA ALA A 134 17.40 -7.11 7.91
C ALA A 134 18.13 -7.66 6.67
N PHE A 135 18.00 -6.96 5.55
CA PHE A 135 18.67 -7.33 4.30
C PHE A 135 19.96 -6.53 4.11
N ALA A 136 21.07 -7.22 3.83
CA ALA A 136 22.35 -6.60 3.57
C ALA A 136 22.28 -5.61 2.39
N GLY A 137 23.15 -4.59 2.43
CA GLY A 137 23.18 -3.54 1.40
C GLY A 137 22.07 -2.49 1.48
N THR A 138 21.19 -2.57 2.48
CA THR A 138 20.16 -1.55 2.74
C THR A 138 20.65 -0.53 3.78
N ARG A 139 20.11 0.69 3.75
CA ARG A 139 20.47 1.74 4.72
C ARG A 139 20.17 1.29 6.15
N LEU A 140 19.00 0.70 6.37
CA LEU A 140 18.61 0.18 7.68
C LEU A 140 19.63 -0.84 8.19
N ALA A 141 20.04 -1.81 7.35
CA ALA A 141 21.01 -2.82 7.77
C ALA A 141 22.39 -2.22 8.11
N GLN A 142 22.84 -1.21 7.35
CA GLN A 142 24.10 -0.52 7.61
C GLN A 142 24.09 0.23 8.96
N GLU A 143 22.94 0.82 9.31
CA GLU A 143 22.80 1.60 10.54
C GLU A 143 22.29 0.76 11.74
N ALA A 144 21.79 -0.46 11.53
CA ALA A 144 21.17 -1.28 12.58
C ALA A 144 22.08 -1.53 13.79
N ALA A 145 23.35 -1.86 13.55
CA ALA A 145 24.32 -2.18 14.60
C ALA A 145 24.66 -1.00 15.53
N SER A 146 24.37 0.23 15.11
CA SER A 146 24.63 1.44 15.92
C SER A 146 23.45 1.84 16.82
N THR A 147 22.26 1.30 16.56
CA THR A 147 21.07 1.55 17.39
C THR A 147 21.23 0.99 18.79
N VAL A 148 20.72 1.69 19.80
CA VAL A 148 20.80 1.29 21.20
C VAL A 148 20.21 -0.11 21.43
N PRO A 149 19.02 -0.47 20.91
CA PRO A 149 18.42 -1.77 21.17
C PRO A 149 19.25 -2.95 20.62
N VAL A 150 19.91 -2.77 19.49
CA VAL A 150 20.81 -3.80 18.93
C VAL A 150 22.13 -3.84 19.68
N LYS A 151 22.73 -2.67 19.95
CA LYS A 151 24.04 -2.57 20.60
C LYS A 151 24.04 -3.11 22.03
N ASN A 152 22.95 -2.92 22.77
CA ASN A 152 22.81 -3.41 24.14
C ASN A 152 22.28 -4.86 24.22
N GLY A 153 21.97 -5.49 23.08
CA GLY A 153 21.50 -6.87 23.00
C GLY A 153 20.03 -7.09 23.36
N SER A 154 19.23 -6.03 23.56
CA SER A 154 17.78 -6.17 23.77
C SER A 154 17.04 -6.64 22.52
N VAL A 155 17.59 -6.34 21.34
CA VAL A 155 17.12 -6.85 20.05
C VAL A 155 18.22 -7.67 19.39
N ARG A 156 17.92 -8.94 19.10
CA ARG A 156 18.82 -9.76 18.28
C ARG A 156 18.70 -9.35 16.81
N CYS A 157 19.79 -8.90 16.20
CA CYS A 157 19.81 -8.51 14.79
C CYS A 157 20.49 -9.59 13.94
N GLU A 158 19.80 -10.09 12.91
CA GLU A 158 20.35 -10.99 11.88
C GLU A 158 20.26 -10.27 10.52
N ILE A 159 21.40 -10.13 9.84
CA ILE A 159 21.50 -9.49 8.53
C ILE A 159 21.72 -10.57 7.48
N PHE A 160 20.82 -10.67 6.50
CA PHE A 160 20.85 -11.68 5.45
C PHE A 160 21.46 -11.13 4.16
N GLU A 161 22.36 -11.90 3.57
CA GLU A 161 22.97 -11.60 2.27
C GLU A 161 22.11 -12.13 1.10
N PRO A 162 22.13 -11.48 -0.07
CA PRO A 162 21.30 -11.83 -1.24
C PRO A 162 21.41 -13.29 -1.73
N SER A 163 22.57 -13.93 -1.56
CA SER A 163 22.89 -15.22 -2.18
C SER A 163 23.19 -16.36 -1.19
N ALA A 164 23.09 -16.12 0.12
CA ALA A 164 23.63 -17.04 1.12
C ALA A 164 22.75 -17.21 2.37
N SER A 165 21.45 -16.89 2.31
CA SER A 165 20.59 -17.04 3.48
C SER A 165 20.34 -18.53 3.80
N PRO A 166 20.77 -19.02 4.98
CA PRO A 166 20.51 -20.41 5.38
C PRO A 166 19.03 -20.68 5.70
N LEU A 167 18.22 -19.63 5.84
CA LEU A 167 16.81 -19.75 6.20
C LEU A 167 15.89 -19.99 5.00
N ALA A 168 16.39 -19.85 3.77
CA ALA A 168 15.58 -20.01 2.58
C ALA A 168 16.43 -20.37 1.34
N PRO A 169 16.89 -21.62 1.22
CA PRO A 169 17.61 -22.09 0.03
C PRO A 169 16.67 -22.28 -1.19
N PHE A 170 15.35 -22.28 -0.99
CA PHE A 170 14.30 -22.42 -2.03
C PHE A 170 14.50 -23.59 -3.00
N ASP A 171 15.06 -24.70 -2.52
CA ASP A 171 15.47 -25.87 -3.31
C ASP A 171 14.82 -27.18 -2.83
N GLY A 172 14.01 -27.14 -1.76
CA GLY A 172 13.38 -28.30 -1.14
C GLY A 172 11.89 -28.12 -0.84
N VAL A 173 11.16 -29.23 -0.79
CA VAL A 173 9.70 -29.30 -0.50
C VAL A 173 9.38 -30.17 0.72
N ASP A 174 10.37 -30.37 1.60
CA ASP A 174 10.33 -31.46 2.59
C ASP A 174 9.61 -31.10 3.90
N VAL A 175 9.34 -29.82 4.16
CA VAL A 175 8.82 -29.36 5.46
C VAL A 175 7.50 -28.59 5.29
N PRO A 176 6.36 -29.13 5.73
CA PRO A 176 5.10 -28.41 5.65
C PRO A 176 5.07 -27.25 6.65
N LEU A 177 4.63 -26.07 6.20
CA LEU A 177 4.32 -24.94 7.07
C LEU A 177 3.14 -25.32 7.98
N ALA A 178 3.32 -25.19 9.29
CA ALA A 178 2.33 -25.60 10.29
C ALA A 178 1.87 -24.40 11.13
N PRO A 179 0.88 -23.61 10.69
CA PRO A 179 0.44 -22.42 11.42
C PRO A 179 0.02 -22.73 12.86
N ALA A 180 0.49 -21.90 13.80
CA ALA A 180 0.07 -21.97 15.20
C ALA A 180 -1.43 -21.70 15.36
N VAL A 181 -2.03 -22.32 16.38
CA VAL A 181 -3.42 -22.08 16.76
C VAL A 181 -3.52 -20.70 17.41
N VAL A 182 -4.30 -19.81 16.78
CA VAL A 182 -4.50 -18.42 17.22
C VAL A 182 -6.00 -18.07 17.24
N LYS A 183 -6.36 -17.04 17.99
CA LYS A 183 -7.68 -16.40 17.87
C LYS A 183 -7.70 -15.46 16.67
N GLU A 184 -8.88 -15.22 16.14
CA GLU A 184 -9.10 -14.29 15.03
C GLU A 184 -8.60 -12.87 15.34
N GLN A 185 -8.81 -12.42 16.58
CA GLN A 185 -8.43 -11.08 17.05
C GLN A 185 -7.03 -10.99 17.65
N ASP A 186 -6.24 -12.07 17.63
CA ASP A 186 -4.84 -11.99 18.04
C ASP A 186 -4.07 -11.08 17.05
N PRO A 187 -3.22 -10.15 17.54
CA PRO A 187 -2.41 -9.32 16.67
C PRO A 187 -1.49 -10.16 15.77
N ALA A 188 -1.41 -9.78 14.50
CA ALA A 188 -0.61 -10.47 13.49
C ALA A 188 0.47 -9.56 12.91
N VAL A 189 0.15 -8.28 12.68
CA VAL A 189 1.05 -7.32 12.04
C VAL A 189 0.93 -5.96 12.71
N ILE A 190 2.06 -5.29 12.94
CA ILE A 190 2.09 -3.86 13.30
C ILE A 190 2.69 -3.11 12.12
N LEU A 191 1.88 -2.25 11.49
CA LEU A 191 2.32 -1.39 10.39
C LEU A 191 2.46 0.04 10.86
N TYR A 192 3.68 0.58 10.84
CA TYR A 192 3.89 1.97 11.20
C TYR A 192 3.44 2.92 10.08
N THR A 193 2.60 3.88 10.43
CA THR A 193 2.15 4.94 9.52
C THR A 193 2.86 6.25 9.84
N SER A 194 3.30 6.97 8.81
CA SER A 194 3.85 8.31 8.96
C SER A 194 2.72 9.29 9.26
N GLY A 195 2.50 9.55 10.56
CA GLY A 195 1.67 10.65 11.01
C GLY A 195 2.25 11.99 10.53
N THR A 196 1.39 12.97 10.27
CA THR A 196 1.80 14.28 9.74
C THR A 196 2.30 15.27 10.78
N THR A 197 2.11 14.99 12.07
CA THR A 197 2.40 15.92 13.17
C THR A 197 3.21 15.29 14.30
N GLY A 198 3.65 14.03 14.17
CA GLY A 198 4.32 13.30 15.25
C GLY A 198 5.09 12.06 14.79
N ARG A 199 5.57 11.29 15.78
CA ARG A 199 6.25 10.00 15.54
C ARG A 199 5.31 9.00 14.84
N PRO A 200 5.83 8.09 14.00
CA PRO A 200 5.01 7.09 13.33
C PRO A 200 4.18 6.27 14.32
N LYS A 201 2.92 5.95 14.01
CA LYS A 201 2.06 5.15 14.89
C LYS A 201 1.93 3.73 14.36
N GLY A 202 2.07 2.71 15.21
CA GLY A 202 1.91 1.31 14.80
C GLY A 202 0.44 0.91 14.68
N ALA A 203 -0.13 0.83 13.48
CA ALA A 203 -1.47 0.27 13.29
C ALA A 203 -1.43 -1.24 13.54
N THR A 204 -2.18 -1.71 14.54
CA THR A 204 -2.18 -3.13 14.96
C THR A 204 -3.27 -3.88 14.23
N LEU A 205 -2.88 -4.80 13.35
CA LEU A 205 -3.79 -5.63 12.56
C LEU A 205 -3.88 -7.03 13.15
N SER A 206 -5.11 -7.52 13.33
CA SER A 206 -5.36 -8.91 13.69
C SER A 206 -5.20 -9.86 12.50
N HIS A 207 -5.12 -11.16 12.79
CA HIS A 207 -5.14 -12.15 11.71
C HIS A 207 -6.45 -12.08 10.90
N ALA A 208 -7.59 -11.86 11.55
CA ALA A 208 -8.89 -11.69 10.90
C ALA A 208 -8.89 -10.50 9.93
N ASN A 209 -8.30 -9.37 10.32
CA ASN A 209 -8.23 -8.20 9.45
C ASN A 209 -7.54 -8.53 8.11
N ILE A 210 -6.40 -9.22 8.19
CA ILE A 210 -5.58 -9.56 7.02
C ILE A 210 -6.27 -10.61 6.15
N LEU A 211 -6.82 -11.68 6.77
CA LEU A 211 -7.51 -12.75 6.06
C LEU A 211 -8.78 -12.23 5.35
N SER A 212 -9.57 -11.40 6.03
CA SER A 212 -10.79 -10.80 5.47
C SER A 212 -10.47 -9.89 4.28
N ASN A 213 -9.44 -9.05 4.39
CA ASN A 213 -9.05 -8.16 3.29
C ASN A 213 -8.47 -8.92 2.09
N ALA A 214 -7.61 -9.93 2.31
CA ALA A 214 -7.06 -10.76 1.24
C ALA A 214 -8.17 -11.49 0.47
N ARG A 215 -9.11 -12.14 1.17
CA ARG A 215 -10.26 -12.83 0.55
C ARG A 215 -11.19 -11.87 -0.20
N SER A 216 -11.42 -10.69 0.36
CA SER A 216 -12.23 -9.64 -0.29
C SER A 216 -11.56 -9.14 -1.58
N CYS A 217 -10.24 -8.93 -1.56
CA CYS A 217 -9.47 -8.60 -2.76
C CYS A 217 -9.58 -9.69 -3.83
N VAL A 218 -9.43 -10.98 -3.48
CA VAL A 218 -9.60 -12.10 -4.42
C VAL A 218 -10.97 -12.04 -5.09
N LYS A 219 -12.04 -11.85 -4.30
CA LYS A 219 -13.41 -11.80 -4.81
C LYS A 219 -13.67 -10.57 -5.69
N VAL A 220 -13.25 -9.39 -5.26
CA VAL A 220 -13.56 -8.11 -5.93
C VAL A 220 -12.72 -7.94 -7.20
N PHE A 221 -11.45 -8.33 -7.18
CA PHE A 221 -10.58 -8.26 -8.36
C PHE A 221 -10.75 -9.45 -9.29
N GLY A 222 -11.39 -10.53 -8.81
CA GLY A 222 -11.57 -11.76 -9.58
C GLY A 222 -10.25 -12.47 -9.84
N PHE A 223 -9.31 -12.43 -8.88
CA PHE A 223 -8.04 -13.13 -9.00
C PHE A 223 -8.26 -14.64 -9.09
N THR A 224 -7.50 -15.27 -9.96
CA THR A 224 -7.50 -16.71 -10.18
C THR A 224 -6.10 -17.27 -10.08
N ALA A 225 -6.00 -18.59 -10.01
CA ALA A 225 -4.71 -19.25 -10.03
C ALA A 225 -3.92 -18.97 -11.34
N GLU A 226 -4.60 -18.66 -12.45
CA GLU A 226 -3.93 -18.38 -13.73
C GLU A 226 -3.37 -16.97 -13.83
N ASP A 227 -3.64 -16.10 -12.86
CA ASP A 227 -3.13 -14.74 -12.87
C ASP A 227 -1.66 -14.65 -12.46
N VAL A 228 -0.98 -13.68 -13.07
CA VAL A 228 0.37 -13.26 -12.69
C VAL A 228 0.27 -11.80 -12.24
N ILE A 229 0.37 -11.59 -10.93
CA ILE A 229 0.24 -10.29 -10.29
C ILE A 229 1.62 -9.61 -10.24
N PHE A 230 1.69 -8.35 -10.65
CA PHE A 230 2.92 -7.58 -10.54
C PHE A 230 3.30 -7.32 -9.07
N GLY A 231 4.48 -7.79 -8.67
CA GLY A 231 5.07 -7.64 -7.35
C GLY A 231 6.07 -6.48 -7.26
N GLY A 232 5.74 -5.32 -7.84
CA GLY A 232 6.59 -4.11 -7.77
C GLY A 232 6.25 -3.14 -6.64
N LEU A 233 5.09 -3.31 -5.98
CA LEU A 233 4.75 -2.57 -4.76
C LEU A 233 5.58 -3.05 -3.58
N PRO A 234 6.03 -2.16 -2.67
CA PRO A 234 6.80 -2.58 -1.50
C PRO A 234 6.00 -3.54 -0.61
N LEU A 235 6.52 -4.76 -0.40
CA LEU A 235 5.82 -5.79 0.38
C LEU A 235 5.81 -5.49 1.89
N PHE A 236 6.65 -4.58 2.39
CA PHE A 236 6.60 -4.10 3.77
C PHE A 236 5.44 -3.11 4.02
N HIS A 237 4.78 -2.62 2.97
CA HIS A 237 3.66 -1.69 3.07
C HIS A 237 2.33 -2.42 2.83
N ALA A 238 1.27 -2.03 3.54
CA ALA A 238 -0.03 -2.71 3.52
C ALA A 238 -0.56 -3.02 2.10
N PHE A 239 -0.38 -2.09 1.16
CA PHE A 239 -0.85 -2.23 -0.22
C PHE A 239 -0.14 -3.37 -0.95
N GLY A 240 1.20 -3.40 -0.97
CA GLY A 240 1.95 -4.48 -1.59
C GLY A 240 1.77 -5.80 -0.82
N GLN A 241 1.82 -5.74 0.50
CA GLN A 241 1.63 -6.91 1.38
C GLN A 241 0.30 -7.61 1.13
N THR A 242 -0.80 -6.86 1.03
CA THR A 242 -2.13 -7.46 0.91
C THR A 242 -2.51 -7.71 -0.54
N VAL A 243 -2.42 -6.71 -1.41
CA VAL A 243 -2.94 -6.81 -2.78
C VAL A 243 -1.99 -7.59 -3.69
N SER A 244 -0.68 -7.32 -3.64
CA SER A 244 0.28 -8.02 -4.48
C SER A 244 0.69 -9.39 -3.93
N MET A 245 0.60 -9.64 -2.62
CA MET A 245 1.09 -10.89 -2.01
C MET A 245 -0.02 -11.73 -1.36
N ASN A 246 -0.66 -11.27 -0.28
CA ASN A 246 -1.62 -12.12 0.46
C ASN A 246 -2.85 -12.51 -0.39
N ALA A 247 -3.41 -11.57 -1.16
CA ALA A 247 -4.53 -11.85 -2.06
C ALA A 247 -4.10 -12.72 -3.25
N ALA A 248 -2.92 -12.48 -3.81
CA ALA A 248 -2.37 -13.34 -4.87
C ALA A 248 -2.23 -14.79 -4.38
N PHE A 249 -1.65 -14.99 -3.20
CA PHE A 249 -1.46 -16.32 -2.62
C PHE A 249 -2.77 -16.98 -2.20
N ALA A 250 -3.73 -16.21 -1.69
CA ALA A 250 -5.08 -16.72 -1.41
C ALA A 250 -5.82 -17.20 -2.68
N ALA A 251 -5.47 -16.67 -3.86
CA ALA A 251 -5.97 -17.13 -5.15
C ALA A 251 -5.08 -18.22 -5.80
N CYS A 252 -4.00 -18.66 -5.14
CA CYS A 252 -2.94 -19.47 -5.73
C CYS A 252 -2.30 -18.84 -7.00
N ALA A 253 -2.36 -17.53 -7.18
CA ALA A 253 -1.80 -16.80 -8.32
C ALA A 253 -0.26 -16.73 -8.24
N THR A 254 0.41 -16.37 -9.34
CA THR A 254 1.86 -16.11 -9.32
C THR A 254 2.12 -14.63 -9.02
N VAL A 255 3.17 -14.32 -8.27
CA VAL A 255 3.68 -12.95 -8.09
C VAL A 255 4.96 -12.77 -8.89
N ALA A 256 4.93 -11.89 -9.90
CA ALA A 256 6.10 -11.45 -10.64
C ALA A 256 6.87 -10.42 -9.79
N LEU A 257 7.81 -10.90 -8.98
CA LEU A 257 8.43 -10.12 -7.92
C LEU A 257 9.61 -9.30 -8.44
N LEU A 258 9.52 -7.97 -8.28
CA LEU A 258 10.56 -7.03 -8.68
C LEU A 258 11.24 -6.44 -7.45
N PRO A 259 12.54 -6.71 -7.18
CA PRO A 259 13.24 -6.22 -5.99
C PRO A 259 13.26 -4.71 -5.84
N ARG A 260 13.45 -4.01 -6.96
CA ARG A 260 13.47 -2.54 -7.02
C ARG A 260 12.78 -2.07 -8.30
N PHE A 261 11.82 -1.17 -8.13
CA PHE A 261 11.14 -0.57 -9.27
C PHE A 261 12.06 0.38 -10.04
N THR A 262 12.26 0.08 -11.31
CA THR A 262 12.60 1.04 -12.36
C THR A 262 11.63 0.80 -13.52
N PRO A 263 11.24 1.82 -14.30
CA PRO A 263 10.28 1.64 -15.39
C PRO A 263 10.71 0.56 -16.40
N ASP A 264 12.00 0.52 -16.74
CA ASP A 264 12.51 -0.47 -17.71
C ASP A 264 12.45 -1.91 -17.16
N HIS A 265 13.00 -2.16 -15.97
CA HIS A 265 12.96 -3.50 -15.37
C HIS A 265 11.53 -3.95 -15.10
N ALA A 266 10.64 -3.03 -14.75
CA ALA A 266 9.22 -3.32 -14.58
C ALA A 266 8.59 -3.76 -15.90
N LEU A 267 8.79 -3.02 -17.01
CA LEU A 267 8.29 -3.44 -18.32
C LEU A 267 8.89 -4.77 -18.78
N SER A 268 10.19 -5.02 -18.53
CA SER A 268 10.85 -6.29 -18.87
C SER A 268 10.23 -7.46 -18.12
N LEU A 269 9.98 -7.28 -16.82
CA LEU A 269 9.36 -8.32 -16.01
C LEU A 269 7.88 -8.54 -16.39
N ILE A 270 7.14 -7.46 -16.67
CA ILE A 270 5.75 -7.54 -17.16
C ILE A 270 5.68 -8.39 -18.44
N GLU A 271 6.62 -8.15 -19.37
CA GLU A 271 6.71 -8.90 -20.63
C GLU A 271 7.14 -10.36 -20.39
N ALA A 272 8.24 -10.58 -19.68
CA ALA A 272 8.82 -11.90 -19.47
C ALA A 272 7.89 -12.83 -18.67
N ALA A 273 7.27 -12.32 -17.60
CA ALA A 273 6.37 -13.08 -16.75
C ALA A 273 4.91 -13.09 -17.23
N ARG A 274 4.59 -12.35 -18.31
CA ARG A 274 3.22 -12.16 -18.82
C ARG A 274 2.26 -11.72 -17.71
N VAL A 275 2.62 -10.65 -17.02
CA VAL A 275 1.81 -10.07 -15.94
C VAL A 275 0.39 -9.79 -16.45
N SER A 276 -0.60 -10.42 -15.81
CA SER A 276 -2.01 -10.28 -16.15
C SER A 276 -2.70 -9.18 -15.34
N VAL A 277 -2.17 -8.85 -14.15
CA VAL A 277 -2.70 -7.78 -13.30
C VAL A 277 -1.56 -6.89 -12.83
N LEU A 278 -1.64 -5.61 -13.17
CA LEU A 278 -0.64 -4.62 -12.75
C LEU A 278 -1.15 -3.87 -11.52
N ALA A 279 -0.69 -4.24 -10.32
CA ALA A 279 -0.91 -3.44 -9.11
C ALA A 279 0.24 -2.45 -8.91
N ALA A 280 -0.06 -1.15 -8.91
CA ALA A 280 0.95 -0.10 -8.87
C ALA A 280 0.40 1.20 -8.24
N VAL A 281 1.31 2.12 -7.88
CA VAL A 281 0.93 3.48 -7.47
C VAL A 281 0.92 4.43 -8.68
N PRO A 282 0.23 5.59 -8.61
CA PRO A 282 0.16 6.53 -9.73
C PRO A 282 1.51 6.92 -10.34
N SER A 283 2.54 7.15 -9.53
CA SER A 283 3.88 7.50 -10.03
C SER A 283 4.52 6.39 -10.88
N MET A 284 4.26 5.12 -10.57
CA MET A 284 4.67 3.99 -11.40
C MET A 284 3.92 4.00 -12.74
N TYR A 285 2.59 4.14 -12.73
CA TYR A 285 1.77 4.23 -13.94
C TYR A 285 2.21 5.38 -14.86
N ILE A 286 2.50 6.56 -14.29
CA ILE A 286 3.00 7.72 -15.05
C ILE A 286 4.35 7.40 -15.71
N SER A 287 5.30 6.86 -14.94
CA SER A 287 6.64 6.56 -15.46
C SER A 287 6.64 5.47 -16.54
N LEU A 288 5.79 4.46 -16.39
CA LEU A 288 5.61 3.38 -17.36
C LEU A 288 4.90 3.90 -18.63
N ALA A 289 3.87 4.74 -18.50
CA ALA A 289 3.21 5.36 -19.65
C ALA A 289 4.19 6.22 -20.47
N ALA A 290 5.02 7.02 -19.80
CA ALA A 290 6.05 7.81 -20.46
C ALA A 290 7.04 6.92 -21.24
N LEU A 291 7.56 5.86 -20.61
CA LEU A 291 8.47 4.93 -21.27
C LEU A 291 7.82 4.16 -22.44
N MET A 292 6.56 3.74 -22.29
CA MET A 292 5.82 3.06 -23.36
C MET A 292 5.58 3.97 -24.57
N ALA A 293 5.33 5.26 -24.35
CA ALA A 293 5.14 6.23 -25.44
C ALA A 293 6.43 6.41 -26.29
N GLU A 294 7.60 6.26 -25.66
CA GLU A 294 8.90 6.30 -26.34
C GLU A 294 9.26 4.96 -27.03
N GLN A 295 8.54 3.87 -26.72
CA GLN A 295 8.84 2.51 -27.19
C GLN A 295 7.62 1.81 -27.82
N PRO A 296 7.14 2.26 -28.99
CA PRO A 296 5.89 1.79 -29.60
C PRO A 296 5.88 0.29 -29.93
N GLU A 297 7.02 -0.31 -30.28
CA GLU A 297 7.10 -1.76 -30.52
C GLU A 297 6.93 -2.59 -29.25
N ARG A 298 7.51 -2.15 -28.12
CA ARG A 298 7.36 -2.81 -26.82
C ARG A 298 5.94 -2.65 -26.29
N CYS A 299 5.38 -1.45 -26.45
CA CYS A 299 3.97 -1.15 -26.21
C CYS A 299 3.04 -2.12 -26.95
N ALA A 300 3.27 -2.37 -28.24
CA ALA A 300 2.47 -3.30 -29.03
C ALA A 300 2.49 -4.74 -28.51
N ARG A 301 3.62 -5.21 -27.93
CA ARG A 301 3.73 -6.55 -27.32
C ARG A 301 2.98 -6.67 -26.00
N LEU A 302 2.84 -5.57 -25.26
CA LEU A 302 2.17 -5.55 -23.96
C LEU A 302 0.64 -5.44 -24.08
N ARG A 303 0.13 -4.91 -25.19
CA ARG A 303 -1.32 -4.80 -25.43
C ARG A 303 -2.01 -6.16 -25.28
N GLY A 304 -3.06 -6.19 -24.47
CA GLY A 304 -3.83 -7.40 -24.18
C GLY A 304 -3.15 -8.42 -23.26
N THR A 305 -1.93 -8.16 -22.77
CA THR A 305 -1.27 -9.00 -21.76
C THR A 305 -1.81 -8.69 -20.36
N VAL A 306 -1.86 -7.40 -20.02
CA VAL A 306 -2.42 -6.92 -18.75
C VAL A 306 -3.94 -6.78 -18.89
N ARG A 307 -4.69 -7.63 -18.18
CA ARG A 307 -6.16 -7.63 -18.18
C ARG A 307 -6.73 -6.36 -17.56
N PHE A 308 -6.10 -5.87 -16.50
CA PHE A 308 -6.44 -4.61 -15.84
C PHE A 308 -5.34 -4.13 -14.89
N GLY A 309 -5.38 -2.84 -14.56
CA GLY A 309 -4.55 -2.21 -13.54
C GLY A 309 -5.30 -2.01 -12.23
N ILE A 310 -4.55 -2.02 -11.12
CA ILE A 310 -5.00 -1.62 -9.78
C ILE A 310 -4.15 -0.44 -9.33
N SER A 311 -4.77 0.72 -9.17
CA SER A 311 -4.14 1.93 -8.62
C SER A 311 -4.66 2.24 -7.22
N GLY A 312 -3.75 2.64 -6.34
CA GLY A 312 -4.11 3.00 -4.98
C GLY A 312 -3.04 3.84 -4.29
N GLY A 313 -3.38 4.32 -3.08
CA GLY A 313 -2.50 5.13 -2.25
C GLY A 313 -2.54 6.63 -2.54
N SER A 314 -2.87 7.04 -3.77
CA SER A 314 -3.24 8.40 -4.14
C SER A 314 -4.08 8.37 -5.41
N ALA A 315 -4.67 9.52 -5.75
CA ALA A 315 -5.39 9.73 -6.99
C ALA A 315 -4.55 9.37 -8.22
N LEU A 316 -5.16 8.70 -9.19
CA LEU A 316 -4.61 8.55 -10.54
C LEU A 316 -5.19 9.66 -11.45
N PRO A 317 -4.35 10.53 -12.02
CA PRO A 317 -4.86 11.59 -12.88
C PRO A 317 -5.55 11.04 -14.14
N ALA A 318 -6.63 11.70 -14.58
CA ALA A 318 -7.41 11.29 -15.75
C ALA A 318 -6.56 11.08 -17.04
N PRO A 319 -5.57 11.94 -17.37
CA PRO A 319 -4.72 11.71 -18.53
C PRO A 319 -3.91 10.41 -18.46
N VAL A 320 -3.63 9.89 -17.26
CA VAL A 320 -2.91 8.63 -17.07
C VAL A 320 -3.83 7.44 -17.35
N HIS A 321 -5.11 7.53 -16.97
CA HIS A 321 -6.12 6.53 -17.35
C HIS A 321 -6.24 6.42 -18.88
N GLU A 322 -6.32 7.56 -19.56
CA GLU A 322 -6.40 7.63 -21.03
C GLU A 322 -5.14 7.03 -21.68
N ALA A 323 -3.95 7.45 -21.22
CA ALA A 323 -2.69 6.93 -21.74
C ALA A 323 -2.58 5.40 -21.61
N TRP A 324 -3.01 4.82 -20.48
CA TRP A 324 -2.96 3.36 -20.29
C TRP A 324 -3.97 2.59 -21.14
N LYS A 325 -5.15 3.18 -21.35
CA LYS A 325 -6.13 2.64 -22.28
C LYS A 325 -5.59 2.65 -23.71
N GLU A 326 -4.96 3.75 -24.13
CA GLU A 326 -4.40 3.87 -25.47
C GLU A 326 -3.18 2.97 -25.67
N LEU A 327 -2.20 3.04 -24.77
CA LEU A 327 -0.90 2.36 -24.93
C LEU A 327 -1.01 0.85 -24.68
N ALA A 328 -1.74 0.41 -23.66
CA ALA A 328 -1.72 -0.99 -23.22
C ALA A 328 -3.07 -1.72 -23.36
N ASP A 329 -4.13 -1.05 -23.84
CA ASP A 329 -5.51 -1.55 -23.80
C ASP A 329 -5.93 -2.01 -22.39
N CYS A 330 -5.48 -1.25 -21.39
CA CYS A 330 -5.58 -1.61 -19.98
C CYS A 330 -6.44 -0.58 -19.24
N THR A 331 -7.56 -1.05 -18.66
CA THR A 331 -8.36 -0.23 -17.73
C THR A 331 -7.70 -0.26 -16.36
N VAL A 332 -7.42 0.91 -15.79
CA VAL A 332 -6.82 1.03 -14.46
C VAL A 332 -7.91 1.39 -13.45
N TYR A 333 -8.21 0.47 -12.53
CA TYR A 333 -9.20 0.69 -11.50
C TYR A 333 -8.57 1.32 -10.26
N GLU A 334 -9.21 2.35 -9.71
CA GLU A 334 -8.74 3.03 -8.50
C GLU A 334 -9.41 2.48 -7.24
N GLY A 335 -8.64 2.44 -6.16
CA GLY A 335 -9.05 2.01 -4.84
C GLY A 335 -8.62 2.94 -3.72
N TYR A 336 -9.29 2.79 -2.58
CA TYR A 336 -8.98 3.53 -1.36
C TYR A 336 -8.73 2.60 -0.19
N GLY A 337 -7.78 3.00 0.66
CA GLY A 337 -7.36 2.25 1.81
C GLY A 337 -6.27 2.93 2.62
N LEU A 338 -6.13 2.46 3.86
CA LEU A 338 -5.17 2.92 4.86
C LEU A 338 -4.49 1.72 5.50
N SER A 339 -3.32 1.87 6.12
CA SER A 339 -2.73 0.75 6.87
C SER A 339 -3.67 0.30 8.00
N GLU A 340 -4.39 1.26 8.60
CA GLU A 340 -5.41 1.07 9.62
C GLU A 340 -6.65 0.27 9.15
N THR A 341 -6.78 0.01 7.84
CA THR A 341 -7.92 -0.72 7.26
C THR A 341 -7.50 -1.95 6.44
N SER A 342 -6.27 -2.44 6.68
CA SER A 342 -5.74 -3.74 6.22
C SER A 342 -5.68 -4.11 4.72
N PRO A 343 -5.42 -3.23 3.73
CA PRO A 343 -5.68 -1.81 3.66
C PRO A 343 -6.98 -1.45 2.95
N VAL A 344 -7.54 -2.33 2.12
CA VAL A 344 -8.54 -1.91 1.12
C VAL A 344 -9.90 -1.69 1.79
N VAL A 345 -10.51 -0.53 1.56
CA VAL A 345 -11.86 -0.16 2.03
C VAL A 345 -12.85 -0.22 0.89
N SER A 346 -12.48 0.36 -0.26
CA SER A 346 -13.31 0.44 -1.45
C SER A 346 -12.48 0.33 -2.72
N PHE A 347 -13.14 -0.07 -3.80
CA PHE A 347 -12.50 -0.21 -5.10
C PHE A 347 -13.49 -0.04 -6.26
N ASN A 348 -13.03 0.48 -7.41
CA ASN A 348 -13.81 0.44 -8.65
C ASN A 348 -13.88 -1.01 -9.16
N GLN A 349 -15.08 -1.57 -9.25
CA GLN A 349 -15.26 -2.98 -9.58
C GLN A 349 -15.82 -3.09 -10.99
N ALA A 350 -15.23 -3.97 -11.82
CA ALA A 350 -15.67 -4.17 -13.20
C ALA A 350 -17.18 -4.46 -13.32
N ALA A 351 -17.76 -5.15 -12.33
CA ALA A 351 -19.18 -5.45 -12.26
C ALA A 351 -20.10 -4.21 -12.21
N PHE A 352 -19.58 -3.05 -11.80
CA PHE A 352 -20.31 -1.77 -11.74
C PHE A 352 -19.80 -0.74 -12.75
N GLY A 353 -18.78 -1.09 -13.55
CA GLY A 353 -18.03 -0.16 -14.38
C GLY A 353 -17.04 0.70 -13.59
N MET A 354 -16.20 1.42 -14.32
CA MET A 354 -15.26 2.39 -13.76
C MET A 354 -15.90 3.78 -13.73
N VAL A 355 -15.89 4.43 -12.56
CA VAL A 355 -16.32 5.82 -12.41
C VAL A 355 -15.09 6.69 -12.19
N LEU A 356 -14.73 7.51 -13.17
CA LEU A 356 -13.53 8.33 -13.12
C LEU A 356 -13.57 9.29 -11.91
N GLY A 357 -12.47 9.38 -11.16
CA GLY A 357 -12.35 10.18 -9.94
C GLY A 357 -12.97 9.56 -8.68
N SER A 358 -13.71 8.46 -8.82
CA SER A 358 -14.19 7.65 -7.70
C SER A 358 -13.12 6.63 -7.28
N VAL A 359 -13.13 6.24 -6.01
CA VAL A 359 -12.41 5.07 -5.47
C VAL A 359 -13.34 3.86 -5.33
N GLY A 360 -14.45 3.90 -6.07
CA GLY A 360 -15.45 2.86 -6.22
C GLY A 360 -16.28 2.60 -4.97
N ARG A 361 -16.68 1.34 -4.79
CA ARG A 361 -17.64 0.92 -3.76
C ARG A 361 -16.95 0.07 -2.69
N VAL A 362 -17.54 0.04 -1.50
CA VAL A 362 -17.02 -0.72 -0.35
C VAL A 362 -16.81 -2.21 -0.67
N LEU A 363 -15.81 -2.80 -0.02
CA LEU A 363 -15.61 -4.25 -0.05
C LEU A 363 -16.73 -4.99 0.72
N PRO A 364 -16.93 -6.30 0.45
CA PRO A 364 -17.83 -7.12 1.26
C PRO A 364 -17.50 -7.03 2.76
N GLY A 365 -18.52 -6.82 3.60
CA GLY A 365 -18.33 -6.71 5.05
C GLY A 365 -17.83 -5.34 5.55
N VAL A 366 -17.58 -4.39 4.63
CA VAL A 366 -17.17 -3.02 4.97
C VAL A 366 -18.35 -2.06 4.81
N GLN A 367 -18.47 -1.14 5.77
CA GLN A 367 -19.46 -0.08 5.78
C GLN A 367 -18.76 1.27 5.92
N VAL A 368 -19.36 2.31 5.35
CA VAL A 368 -18.86 3.68 5.44
C VAL A 368 -19.98 4.64 5.82
N GLN A 369 -19.60 5.71 6.51
CA GLN A 369 -20.43 6.89 6.74
C GLN A 369 -19.64 8.15 6.40
N VAL A 370 -20.33 9.17 5.89
CA VAL A 370 -19.77 10.51 5.74
C VAL A 370 -20.40 11.36 6.82
N ARG A 371 -19.60 11.95 7.72
CA ARG A 371 -20.10 12.74 8.85
C ARG A 371 -19.61 14.18 8.79
N ASP A 372 -20.46 15.12 9.18
CA ASP A 372 -20.10 16.52 9.31
C ASP A 372 -19.23 16.79 10.56
N SER A 373 -18.91 18.06 10.81
CA SER A 373 -18.11 18.47 11.98
C SER A 373 -18.83 18.31 13.32
N ALA A 374 -20.16 18.13 13.33
CA ALA A 374 -20.95 17.83 14.52
C ALA A 374 -21.06 16.32 14.78
N GLY A 375 -20.52 15.48 13.89
CA GLY A 375 -20.60 14.01 13.98
C GLY A 375 -21.90 13.43 13.43
N VAL A 376 -22.70 14.22 12.71
CA VAL A 376 -23.96 13.78 12.10
C VAL A 376 -23.71 13.29 10.68
N GLU A 377 -24.39 12.21 10.28
CA GLU A 377 -24.28 11.68 8.91
C GLU A 377 -24.78 12.70 7.87
N CYS A 378 -23.94 12.98 6.88
CA CYS A 378 -24.25 13.89 5.78
C CYS A 378 -25.27 13.26 4.82
N PRO A 379 -26.16 14.06 4.19
CA PRO A 379 -26.97 13.61 3.07
C PRO A 379 -26.12 13.05 1.91
N THR A 380 -26.70 12.17 1.11
CA THR A 380 -26.05 11.61 -0.09
C THR A 380 -25.51 12.71 -1.00
N GLY A 381 -24.25 12.58 -1.41
CA GLY A 381 -23.55 13.53 -2.29
C GLY A 381 -22.85 14.68 -1.58
N GLU A 382 -23.16 14.95 -0.30
CA GLU A 382 -22.48 15.98 0.47
C GLU A 382 -21.14 15.49 1.02
N SER A 383 -20.20 16.43 1.19
CA SER A 383 -18.84 16.14 1.65
C SER A 383 -18.75 16.24 3.18
N GLY A 384 -18.06 15.28 3.77
CA GLY A 384 -17.76 15.22 5.20
C GLY A 384 -16.60 14.28 5.49
N GLN A 385 -16.29 14.05 6.75
CA GLN A 385 -15.26 13.09 7.15
C GLN A 385 -15.73 11.67 6.86
N LEU A 386 -14.86 10.86 6.27
CA LEU A 386 -15.12 9.44 6.02
C LEU A 386 -14.87 8.62 7.28
N TRP A 387 -15.86 7.82 7.66
CA TRP A 387 -15.79 6.86 8.76
C TRP A 387 -15.97 5.46 8.21
N VAL A 388 -15.19 4.50 8.69
CA VAL A 388 -15.18 3.11 8.20
C VAL A 388 -15.48 2.17 9.35
N ARG A 389 -16.29 1.15 9.08
CA ARG A 389 -16.53 0.04 10.00
C ARG A 389 -16.46 -1.28 9.23
N GLY A 390 -15.82 -2.29 9.82
CA GLY A 390 -15.79 -3.63 9.27
C GLY A 390 -14.61 -4.43 9.81
N GLU A 391 -14.56 -5.71 9.43
CA GLU A 391 -13.47 -6.62 9.81
C GLU A 391 -12.10 -6.17 9.29
N ASN A 392 -12.03 -5.21 8.37
CA ASN A 392 -10.78 -4.70 7.83
C ASN A 392 -10.11 -3.65 8.75
N VAL A 393 -10.86 -3.06 9.69
CA VAL A 393 -10.39 -2.01 10.60
C VAL A 393 -9.46 -2.59 11.67
N MET A 394 -8.34 -1.92 11.90
CA MET A 394 -7.32 -2.27 12.90
C MET A 394 -7.89 -2.41 14.32
N LEU A 395 -7.17 -3.12 15.19
CA LEU A 395 -7.48 -3.20 16.62
C LEU A 395 -7.25 -1.88 17.35
N GLY A 396 -6.34 -1.04 16.83
CA GLY A 396 -5.92 0.22 17.44
C GLY A 396 -4.43 0.50 17.19
N TYR A 397 -3.96 1.63 17.69
CA TYR A 397 -2.55 1.97 17.64
C TYR A 397 -1.78 1.28 18.77
N TRP A 398 -0.70 0.57 18.41
CA TRP A 398 0.17 -0.16 19.31
C TRP A 398 0.70 0.75 20.42
N ASN A 399 0.58 0.32 21.67
CA ASN A 399 0.99 1.07 22.86
C ASN A 399 0.52 2.54 22.92
N ASN A 400 -0.59 2.88 22.24
CA ASN A 400 -1.08 4.24 22.14
C ASN A 400 -2.62 4.33 22.29
N PRO A 401 -3.15 4.10 23.51
CA PRO A 401 -4.59 4.12 23.76
C PRO A 401 -5.22 5.50 23.56
N GLU A 402 -4.48 6.59 23.80
CA GLU A 402 -4.96 7.96 23.59
C GLU A 402 -5.20 8.23 22.10
N ALA A 403 -4.21 7.93 21.24
CA ALA A 403 -4.37 8.08 19.79
C ALA A 403 -5.47 7.15 19.25
N THR A 404 -5.66 5.98 19.86
CA THR A 404 -6.73 5.04 19.48
C THR A 404 -8.09 5.63 19.84
N ALA A 405 -8.30 6.07 21.08
CA ALA A 405 -9.56 6.68 21.50
C ALA A 405 -9.92 7.93 20.67
N GLY A 406 -8.91 8.69 20.21
CA GLY A 406 -9.12 9.88 19.38
C GLY A 406 -9.59 9.63 17.95
N VAL A 407 -9.58 8.38 17.46
CA VAL A 407 -9.98 8.03 16.08
C VAL A 407 -11.12 7.03 16.01
N PHE A 408 -11.68 6.61 17.14
CA PHE A 408 -12.81 5.68 17.20
C PHE A 408 -14.03 6.32 17.85
N ASP A 409 -15.20 6.05 17.25
CA ASP A 409 -16.52 6.30 17.84
C ASP A 409 -17.32 4.98 17.79
N GLY A 410 -17.27 4.24 18.90
CA GLY A 410 -17.72 2.85 18.94
C GLY A 410 -16.90 1.98 17.97
N GLU A 411 -17.58 1.34 17.02
CA GLU A 411 -16.95 0.51 15.97
C GLU A 411 -16.50 1.30 14.73
N TRP A 412 -16.78 2.61 14.69
CA TRP A 412 -16.46 3.46 13.54
C TRP A 412 -15.08 4.08 13.69
N PHE A 413 -14.23 3.85 12.70
CA PHE A 413 -12.90 4.44 12.60
C PHE A 413 -12.91 5.68 11.70
N ALA A 414 -12.45 6.80 12.25
CA ALA A 414 -12.23 8.06 11.54
C ALA A 414 -10.98 7.99 10.66
N THR A 415 -11.14 8.09 9.34
CA THR A 415 -10.00 7.97 8.41
C THR A 415 -9.11 9.20 8.36
N GLY A 416 -9.62 10.36 8.78
CA GLY A 416 -8.98 11.65 8.59
C GLY A 416 -9.05 12.20 7.16
N ASP A 417 -9.79 11.54 6.27
CA ASP A 417 -9.99 11.96 4.88
C ASP A 417 -11.43 12.51 4.71
N VAL A 418 -11.58 13.52 3.85
CA VAL A 418 -12.88 14.09 3.45
C VAL A 418 -13.35 13.34 2.22
N ALA A 419 -14.60 12.87 2.25
CA ALA A 419 -15.21 12.17 1.13
C ALA A 419 -16.67 12.58 0.94
N ARG A 420 -17.22 12.23 -0.22
CA ARG A 420 -18.66 12.18 -0.49
C ARG A 420 -19.01 10.84 -1.11
N VAL A 421 -20.24 10.38 -0.90
CA VAL A 421 -20.76 9.13 -1.49
C VAL A 421 -21.98 9.47 -2.34
N ASP A 422 -22.00 9.03 -3.59
CA ASP A 422 -23.15 9.25 -4.48
C ASP A 422 -24.28 8.23 -4.25
N ALA A 423 -25.39 8.40 -4.98
CA ALA A 423 -26.57 7.55 -4.86
C ALA A 423 -26.32 6.08 -5.27
N ASP A 424 -25.26 5.82 -6.05
CA ASP A 424 -24.86 4.50 -6.49
C ASP A 424 -23.84 3.84 -5.52
N GLY A 425 -23.47 4.54 -4.44
CA GLY A 425 -22.52 4.09 -3.43
C GLY A 425 -21.06 4.25 -3.85
N ASN A 426 -20.78 5.01 -4.92
CA ASN A 426 -19.42 5.33 -5.32
C ASN A 426 -18.85 6.40 -4.38
N ILE A 427 -17.64 6.15 -3.88
CA ILE A 427 -16.95 7.01 -2.93
C ILE A 427 -15.99 7.92 -3.69
N PHE A 428 -16.02 9.21 -3.40
CA PHE A 428 -15.09 10.20 -3.94
C PHE A 428 -14.28 10.80 -2.80
N ILE A 429 -12.98 10.53 -2.77
CA ILE A 429 -12.07 11.16 -1.81
C ILE A 429 -11.80 12.59 -2.27
N VAL A 430 -12.21 13.57 -1.49
CA VAL A 430 -12.05 14.99 -1.81
C VAL A 430 -10.64 15.44 -1.46
N ASP A 431 -10.20 15.20 -0.22
CA ASP A 431 -8.84 15.50 0.24
C ASP A 431 -8.57 14.87 1.62
N ARG A 432 -7.40 15.13 2.19
CA ARG A 432 -7.11 14.87 3.60
C ARG A 432 -7.46 16.10 4.42
N ILE A 433 -8.10 15.92 5.57
CA ILE A 433 -8.51 17.04 6.46
C ILE A 433 -7.31 17.95 6.80
N LYS A 434 -6.15 17.33 6.99
CA LYS A 434 -4.88 18.01 7.32
C LYS A 434 -4.20 18.74 6.16
N ASP A 435 -4.54 18.40 4.92
CA ASP A 435 -3.96 19.01 3.74
C ASP A 435 -4.86 20.11 3.17
N MET A 436 -6.12 20.16 3.61
CA MET A 436 -7.04 21.26 3.37
C MET A 436 -6.40 22.59 3.73
N VAL A 437 -6.45 23.52 2.77
CA VAL A 437 -5.95 24.89 2.93
C VAL A 437 -7.10 25.78 3.39
N LEU A 438 -6.91 26.46 4.51
CA LEU A 438 -7.88 27.41 5.04
C LEU A 438 -7.50 28.83 4.62
N ARG A 439 -8.10 29.30 3.52
CA ARG A 439 -7.84 30.61 2.94
C ARG A 439 -9.06 31.51 3.04
N ASN A 440 -8.97 32.64 3.77
CA ASN A 440 -10.10 33.56 3.99
C ASN A 440 -11.38 32.87 4.50
N GLY A 441 -11.24 31.82 5.33
CA GLY A 441 -12.37 31.04 5.84
C GLY A 441 -12.98 30.06 4.84
N TYR A 442 -12.43 29.94 3.63
CA TYR A 442 -12.79 28.89 2.67
C TYR A 442 -11.92 27.66 2.87
N SER A 443 -12.57 26.50 2.93
CA SER A 443 -11.92 25.20 2.76
C SER A 443 -11.56 25.00 1.30
N VAL A 444 -10.26 25.02 1.01
CA VAL A 444 -9.72 24.72 -0.31
C VAL A 444 -9.05 23.36 -0.23
N TYR A 445 -9.45 22.46 -1.13
CA TYR A 445 -8.92 21.11 -1.22
C TYR A 445 -7.85 21.07 -2.31
N PRO A 446 -6.55 20.99 -1.96
CA PRO A 446 -5.46 20.86 -2.92
C PRO A 446 -5.70 19.92 -4.10
N ARG A 447 -6.31 18.74 -3.85
CA ARG A 447 -6.50 17.73 -4.90
C ARG A 447 -7.31 18.27 -6.08
N GLU A 448 -8.35 19.05 -5.84
CA GLU A 448 -9.19 19.63 -6.90
C GLU A 448 -8.37 20.54 -7.83
N ILE A 449 -7.40 21.25 -7.27
CA ILE A 449 -6.51 22.14 -8.02
C ILE A 449 -5.46 21.32 -8.76
N GLU A 450 -4.87 20.32 -8.10
CA GLU A 450 -3.89 19.39 -8.70
C GLU A 450 -4.47 18.69 -9.93
N ASP A 451 -5.69 18.16 -9.82
CA ASP A 451 -6.39 17.46 -10.91
C ASP A 451 -6.58 18.37 -12.13
N VAL A 452 -6.88 19.66 -11.92
CA VAL A 452 -7.00 20.65 -13.01
C VAL A 452 -5.64 21.00 -13.60
N LEU A 453 -4.63 21.28 -12.77
CA LEU A 453 -3.31 21.69 -13.26
C LEU A 453 -2.58 20.56 -13.99
N TYR A 454 -2.81 19.30 -13.59
CA TYR A 454 -2.21 18.13 -14.23
C TYR A 454 -2.73 17.91 -15.66
N THR A 455 -3.88 18.48 -16.05
CA THR A 455 -4.37 18.38 -17.44
C THR A 455 -3.57 19.22 -18.43
N HIS A 456 -2.58 19.98 -17.97
CA HIS A 456 -1.75 20.80 -18.84
C HIS A 456 -0.62 19.96 -19.46
N ASP A 457 -0.48 19.97 -20.78
CA ASP A 457 0.43 19.07 -21.52
C ASP A 457 1.89 19.19 -21.05
N LEU A 458 2.32 20.39 -20.66
CA LEU A 458 3.69 20.66 -20.20
C LEU A 458 3.94 20.34 -18.72
N VAL A 459 2.95 19.84 -17.98
CA VAL A 459 3.12 19.42 -16.57
C VAL A 459 3.44 17.93 -16.50
N GLN A 460 4.55 17.60 -15.81
CA GLN A 460 4.92 16.22 -15.49
C GLN A 460 4.35 15.79 -14.14
N SER A 461 4.36 16.69 -13.14
CA SER A 461 3.81 16.44 -11.81
C SER A 461 3.43 17.76 -11.15
N VAL A 462 2.40 17.75 -10.31
CA VAL A 462 1.96 18.92 -9.54
C VAL A 462 1.58 18.52 -8.12
N ALA A 463 1.88 19.38 -7.17
CA ALA A 463 1.42 19.29 -5.79
C ALA A 463 1.01 20.67 -5.30
N VAL A 464 -0.16 20.76 -4.68
CA VAL A 464 -0.71 22.00 -4.12
C VAL A 464 -0.69 21.90 -2.59
N LEU A 465 -0.30 23.00 -1.95
CA LEU A 465 -0.22 23.12 -0.51
C LEU A 465 -0.58 24.53 -0.05
N GLY A 466 -1.03 24.62 1.20
CA GLY A 466 -1.16 25.88 1.93
C GLY A 466 0.19 26.27 2.53
N VAL A 467 0.52 27.55 2.39
CA VAL A 467 1.66 28.18 3.08
C VAL A 467 1.11 29.28 3.98
N PRO A 468 1.54 29.38 5.26
CA PRO A 468 1.06 30.42 6.15
C PRO A 468 1.16 31.82 5.55
N ASP A 469 0.09 32.61 5.68
CA ASP A 469 0.01 34.00 5.23
C ASP A 469 -0.78 34.84 6.25
N GLU A 470 -0.17 35.93 6.72
CA GLU A 470 -0.74 36.77 7.79
C GLU A 470 -2.09 37.40 7.43
N ARG A 471 -2.42 37.56 6.14
CA ARG A 471 -3.63 38.26 5.70
C ARG A 471 -4.77 37.31 5.42
N VAL A 472 -4.49 36.12 4.90
CA VAL A 472 -5.51 35.18 4.42
C VAL A 472 -5.54 33.86 5.18
N GLY A 473 -4.70 33.71 6.21
CA GLY A 473 -4.51 32.46 6.96
C GLY A 473 -3.48 31.58 6.26
N GLU A 474 -3.85 31.03 5.10
CA GLU A 474 -2.95 30.29 4.23
C GLU A 474 -3.09 30.75 2.78
N GLU A 475 -1.97 30.88 2.07
CA GLU A 475 -1.91 31.14 0.64
C GLU A 475 -1.71 29.84 -0.15
N ILE A 476 -2.36 29.73 -1.31
CA ILE A 476 -2.34 28.52 -2.14
C ILE A 476 -1.10 28.56 -3.04
N VAL A 477 -0.22 27.56 -2.90
CA VAL A 477 1.00 27.41 -3.68
C VAL A 477 0.94 26.11 -4.49
N ALA A 478 1.17 26.20 -5.80
CA ALA A 478 1.34 25.05 -6.68
C ALA A 478 2.83 24.82 -6.96
N VAL A 479 3.35 23.68 -6.53
CA VAL A 479 4.68 23.19 -6.87
C VAL A 479 4.54 22.30 -8.10
N VAL A 480 5.36 22.53 -9.12
CA VAL A 480 5.22 21.92 -10.45
C VAL A 480 6.56 21.36 -10.90
N VAL A 481 6.55 20.12 -11.41
CA VAL A 481 7.64 19.59 -12.23
C VAL A 481 7.21 19.80 -13.69
N PRO A 482 7.81 20.75 -14.43
CA PRO A 482 7.54 20.90 -15.85
C PRO A 482 8.18 19.75 -16.64
N ARG A 483 7.61 19.42 -17.80
CA ARG A 483 8.23 18.46 -18.71
C ARG A 483 9.57 18.99 -19.24
N ALA A 484 10.47 18.07 -19.56
CA ALA A 484 11.79 18.39 -20.10
C ALA A 484 11.68 19.31 -21.34
N GLY A 485 12.45 20.41 -21.34
CA GLY A 485 12.48 21.38 -22.43
C GLY A 485 11.37 22.43 -22.41
N ALA A 486 10.45 22.40 -21.45
CA ALA A 486 9.40 23.41 -21.34
C ALA A 486 9.95 24.74 -20.78
N ASP A 487 9.50 25.88 -21.34
CA ASP A 487 9.77 27.22 -20.79
C ASP A 487 8.86 27.48 -19.58
N TRP A 488 9.46 27.60 -18.40
CA TRP A 488 8.70 27.79 -17.16
C TRP A 488 7.84 29.06 -17.14
N GLY A 489 8.30 30.17 -17.75
CA GLY A 489 7.53 31.41 -17.78
C GLY A 489 6.22 31.25 -18.57
N VAL A 490 6.28 30.51 -19.68
CA VAL A 490 5.10 30.14 -20.48
C VAL A 490 4.20 29.19 -19.69
N VAL A 491 4.77 28.10 -19.15
CA VAL A 491 4.02 27.10 -18.36
C VAL A 491 3.30 27.77 -17.19
N GLN A 492 3.97 28.62 -16.43
CA GLN A 492 3.38 29.35 -15.31
C GLN A 492 2.19 30.22 -15.74
N ALA A 493 2.33 30.95 -16.84
CA ALA A 493 1.27 31.82 -17.35
C ALA A 493 0.05 31.00 -17.80
N GLU A 494 0.28 29.91 -18.52
CA GLU A 494 -0.75 28.99 -18.99
C GLU A 494 -1.46 28.27 -17.83
N LEU A 495 -0.72 27.82 -16.81
CA LEU A 495 -1.31 27.21 -15.61
C LEU A 495 -2.18 28.18 -14.82
N ASN A 496 -1.78 29.44 -14.70
CA ASN A 496 -2.60 30.48 -14.07
C ASN A 496 -3.87 30.76 -14.89
N ALA A 497 -3.77 30.81 -16.22
CA ALA A 497 -4.94 30.95 -17.10
C ALA A 497 -5.88 29.74 -17.01
N LEU A 498 -5.34 28.53 -17.00
CA LEU A 498 -6.08 27.27 -16.86
C LEU A 498 -6.85 27.22 -15.54
N ALA A 499 -6.16 27.50 -14.42
CA ALA A 499 -6.77 27.57 -13.10
C ALA A 499 -7.92 28.59 -13.07
N ARG A 500 -7.70 29.78 -13.64
CA ARG A 500 -8.72 30.85 -13.72
C ARG A 500 -9.95 30.49 -14.56
N THR A 501 -9.78 29.57 -15.51
CA THR A 501 -10.84 29.13 -16.40
C THR A 501 -11.65 27.99 -15.80
N ARG A 502 -11.01 27.09 -15.04
CA ARG A 502 -11.62 25.82 -14.58
C ARG A 502 -11.95 25.75 -13.09
N LEU A 503 -11.47 26.68 -12.29
CA LEU A 503 -11.68 26.69 -10.84
C LEU A 503 -12.48 27.93 -10.40
N ALA A 504 -12.97 27.92 -9.16
CA ALA A 504 -13.52 29.12 -8.53
C ALA A 504 -12.41 30.07 -8.07
N ALA A 505 -12.69 31.39 -8.01
CA ALA A 505 -11.70 32.44 -7.76
C ALA A 505 -10.87 32.32 -6.47
N TYR A 506 -11.44 31.69 -5.44
CA TYR A 506 -10.78 31.46 -4.17
C TYR A 506 -9.85 30.23 -4.16
N LYS A 507 -9.90 29.38 -5.19
CA LYS A 507 -9.09 28.16 -5.35
C LYS A 507 -7.84 28.35 -6.21
N TYR A 508 -7.68 29.49 -6.88
CA TYR A 508 -6.52 29.71 -7.75
C TYR A 508 -5.23 29.71 -6.91
N PRO A 509 -4.19 28.97 -7.32
CA PRO A 509 -2.86 29.20 -6.78
C PRO A 509 -2.47 30.66 -6.99
N ARG A 510 -1.91 31.29 -5.95
CA ARG A 510 -1.34 32.64 -6.07
C ARG A 510 0.15 32.61 -6.35
N ARG A 511 0.80 31.47 -6.07
CA ARG A 511 2.21 31.23 -6.37
C ARG A 511 2.34 29.89 -7.11
N TYR A 512 3.22 29.88 -8.09
CA TYR A 512 3.64 28.70 -8.85
C TYR A 512 5.15 28.58 -8.70
N ILE A 513 5.65 27.38 -8.41
CA ILE A 513 7.07 27.13 -8.15
C ILE A 513 7.50 25.91 -8.95
N ALA A 514 8.51 26.06 -9.80
CA ALA A 514 9.11 24.96 -10.52
C ALA A 514 10.14 24.22 -9.65
N VAL A 515 10.14 22.90 -9.73
CA VAL A 515 11.16 22.02 -9.13
C VAL A 515 11.58 20.95 -10.13
N ASP A 516 12.82 20.46 -10.02
CA ASP A 516 13.34 19.41 -10.89
C ASP A 516 12.66 18.05 -10.65
N ALA A 517 12.28 17.78 -9.40
CA ALA A 517 11.62 16.54 -9.00
C ALA A 517 10.78 16.72 -7.73
N MET A 518 9.69 15.96 -7.64
CA MET A 518 8.88 15.88 -6.42
C MET A 518 9.60 15.07 -5.34
N PRO A 519 9.57 15.49 -4.06
CA PRO A 519 10.02 14.63 -2.97
C PRO A 519 9.01 13.48 -2.82
N LEU A 520 9.45 12.26 -3.11
CA LEU A 520 8.64 11.06 -2.99
C LEU A 520 9.03 10.26 -1.75
N GLY A 521 8.03 9.76 -1.05
CA GLY A 521 8.22 8.81 0.03
C GLY A 521 8.55 7.41 -0.49
N PRO A 522 8.89 6.47 0.41
CA PRO A 522 9.24 5.09 0.07
C PRO A 522 8.16 4.32 -0.70
N THR A 523 6.90 4.74 -0.57
CA THR A 523 5.74 4.18 -1.27
C THR A 523 5.43 4.90 -2.59
N GLY A 524 6.28 5.83 -3.05
CA GLY A 524 6.10 6.62 -4.28
C GLY A 524 5.07 7.74 -4.19
N LYS A 525 4.59 8.09 -2.98
CA LYS A 525 3.66 9.23 -2.74
C LYS A 525 4.43 10.53 -2.53
N VAL A 526 3.88 11.67 -2.96
CA VAL A 526 4.48 13.00 -2.73
C VAL A 526 4.48 13.35 -1.24
N LEU A 527 5.63 13.78 -0.71
CA LEU A 527 5.81 14.25 0.65
C LEU A 527 5.55 15.77 0.74
N LYS A 528 4.27 16.18 0.82
CA LYS A 528 3.88 17.61 0.92
C LYS A 528 4.51 18.32 2.12
N ARG A 529 4.81 17.61 3.21
CA ARG A 529 5.54 18.18 4.37
C ARG A 529 6.92 18.69 3.98
N ASP A 530 7.67 17.92 3.21
CA ASP A 530 9.03 18.28 2.82
C ASP A 530 9.01 19.47 1.83
N LEU A 531 7.96 19.55 1.00
CA LEU A 531 7.69 20.74 0.19
C LEU A 531 7.40 21.97 1.08
N ARG A 532 6.52 21.84 2.09
CA ARG A 532 6.21 22.92 3.04
C ARG A 532 7.47 23.41 3.76
N SER A 533 8.32 22.52 4.26
CA SER A 533 9.57 22.90 4.94
C SER A 533 10.50 23.71 4.04
N LYS A 534 10.74 23.25 2.80
CA LYS A 534 11.55 24.00 1.83
C LYS A 534 11.00 25.39 1.52
N LEU A 535 9.68 25.52 1.47
CA LEU A 535 8.98 26.78 1.21
C LEU A 535 8.89 27.71 2.42
N ALA A 536 9.10 27.21 3.63
CA ALA A 536 9.21 28.03 4.83
C ALA A 536 10.64 28.58 5.03
N GLU A 537 11.64 27.94 4.42
CA GLU A 537 13.05 28.34 4.44
C GLU A 537 13.42 29.32 3.31
N SER A 538 12.49 29.59 2.39
CA SER A 538 12.66 30.48 1.21
C SER A 538 11.70 31.66 1.25
#